data_AF-A0A413HUW5-F1
#
_entry.id   AF-A0A413HUW5-F1
#
_cell.length_a   1.000
_cell.length_b   1.000
_cell.length_c   1.000
_cell.angle_alpha   90.00
_cell.angle_beta   90.00
_cell.angle_gamma   90.00
#
_symmetry.space_group_name_H-M   'P 1'
#
loop_
_entity.id
_entity.type
_entity.pdbx_description
1 polymer ?
#
loop_
_entity_poly.entity_id
_entity_poly.type
_entity_poly.pdbx_seq_one_letter_code
_entity_poly.pdbx_strand_id
1 'polypeptide(L)'
;MQIYSAMIPVKEAFSKKEFVRLLLEWNQGSLHDRMKGVSWDEETYTLCWQEKQRLLAVEDLPEKRIIAARFQKTDRYGMIWTSDFVLNLEEKRLSVRLDQEVTEQTSSFFYRFSPPYFIRLVIRKGYAGMDGRLPVTGKPVSLGIGEKELAERILLGKEHFQLPIVYLTKKWDGCYPLNADLLSEQLQGTAHVLKETTPELGKLLRKKCNGKNPHHGAIGIYYPCVSAENKKIHFEPYTEEILFQKIVNTIYRYENQQTRGFLYLWEGIRMERLRLNHSVLLNNHRKIQEENQDLYEIFEAQLKDYESRMETLLKRINVLTLENQRLHEKVEGMQAVPLLYKGEMIEFYEGEMRDILLDQLSDGLEKQNADTRRQEILKSILDKNKHADRQEQRKSRIKRLLKGYSNLSASLKHDLEEFGFSVASEGKHYKLTYFQDPRYTIIMAKSCSDTRAGNNLAAEIIRKML
;
A
#
# COMPACT_ATOMS: atom_id res chain seq x y z
N MET A 1 28.47 30.76 -10.95
CA MET A 1 29.90 30.64 -10.60
C MET A 1 30.02 30.35 -9.11
N GLN A 2 30.74 29.29 -8.76
CA GLN A 2 31.04 28.99 -7.36
C GLN A 2 32.12 29.93 -6.82
N ILE A 3 31.80 30.61 -5.73
CA ILE A 3 32.67 31.62 -5.11
C ILE A 3 33.14 31.23 -3.71
N TYR A 4 32.41 30.34 -3.04
CA TYR A 4 32.83 29.77 -1.76
C TYR A 4 32.38 28.31 -1.62
N SER A 5 33.23 27.51 -0.99
CA SER A 5 33.08 26.08 -0.77
C SER A 5 33.73 25.76 0.55
N ALA A 6 33.01 25.09 1.43
CA ALA A 6 33.52 24.63 2.72
C ALA A 6 32.93 23.26 3.03
N MET A 7 33.75 22.36 3.56
CA MET A 7 33.30 21.04 4.00
C MET A 7 34.00 20.67 5.30
N ILE A 8 33.22 20.52 6.36
CA ILE A 8 33.76 20.27 7.70
C ILE A 8 33.21 18.97 8.28
N PRO A 9 34.03 18.24 9.08
CA PRO A 9 33.50 17.19 9.94
C PRO A 9 32.59 17.79 11.01
N VAL A 10 31.56 17.04 11.38
CA VAL A 10 30.60 17.40 12.43
C VAL A 10 30.46 16.28 13.46
N LYS A 11 30.00 16.63 14.66
CA LYS A 11 29.74 15.67 15.74
C LYS A 11 28.42 14.95 15.51
N GLU A 12 28.26 13.76 16.10
CA GLU A 12 27.01 12.98 16.07
C GLU A 12 25.81 13.72 16.67
N ALA A 13 26.06 14.61 17.63
CA ALA A 13 25.03 15.47 18.22
C ALA A 13 24.36 16.40 17.19
N PHE A 14 24.99 16.67 16.04
CA PHE A 14 24.42 17.50 14.98
C PHE A 14 23.44 16.69 14.11
N SER A 15 22.25 16.48 14.66
CA SER A 15 21.18 15.71 14.02
C SER A 15 20.45 16.50 12.92
N LYS A 16 19.58 15.82 12.14
CA LYS A 16 18.68 16.50 11.17
C LYS A 16 17.86 17.60 11.82
N LYS A 17 17.35 17.33 13.03
CA LYS A 17 16.53 18.28 13.79
C LYS A 17 17.33 19.54 14.12
N GLU A 18 18.54 19.36 14.65
CA GLU A 18 19.43 20.47 15.00
C GLU A 18 19.91 21.23 13.77
N PHE A 19 20.09 20.55 12.63
CA PHE A 19 20.40 21.20 11.36
C PHE A 19 19.30 22.17 10.92
N VAL A 20 18.03 21.73 10.90
CA VAL A 20 16.90 22.59 10.53
C VAL A 20 16.73 23.72 11.53
N ARG A 21 16.84 23.46 12.84
CA ARG A 21 16.81 24.50 13.87
C ARG A 21 17.87 25.57 13.64
N LEU A 22 19.13 25.18 13.37
CA LEU A 22 20.21 26.12 13.08
C LEU A 22 19.99 26.88 11.78
N LEU A 23 19.41 26.25 10.76
CA LEU A 23 19.09 26.90 9.49
C LEU A 23 18.05 28.01 9.69
N LEU A 24 17.02 27.72 10.48
CA LEU A 24 16.00 28.69 10.83
C LEU A 24 16.56 29.80 11.71
N GLU A 25 17.38 29.49 12.73
CA GLU A 25 18.10 30.48 13.55
C GLU A 25 18.98 31.39 12.68
N TRP A 26 19.71 30.81 11.72
CA TRP A 26 20.56 31.53 10.78
C TRP A 26 19.75 32.49 9.91
N ASN A 27 18.64 32.03 9.32
CA ASN A 27 17.80 32.87 8.47
C ASN A 27 17.12 33.97 9.29
N GLN A 28 16.52 33.63 10.42
CA GLN A 28 15.74 34.55 11.26
C GLN A 28 16.63 35.56 12.01
N GLY A 29 17.87 35.18 12.34
CA GLY A 29 18.87 36.07 12.90
C GLY A 29 19.52 37.02 11.89
N SER A 30 19.27 36.85 10.59
CA SER A 30 19.88 37.69 9.55
C SER A 30 19.22 39.07 9.46
N LEU A 31 20.02 40.13 9.64
CA LEU A 31 19.60 41.52 9.47
C LEU A 31 19.03 41.82 8.07
N HIS A 32 19.59 41.16 7.05
CA HIS A 32 19.28 41.45 5.65
C HIS A 32 18.50 40.34 4.96
N ASP A 33 18.67 39.07 5.36
CA ASP A 33 18.17 37.91 4.62
C ASP A 33 16.99 37.20 5.29
N ARG A 34 16.54 37.68 6.45
CA ARG A 34 15.37 37.14 7.15
C ARG A 34 14.13 37.09 6.26
N MET A 35 13.49 35.93 6.23
CA MET A 35 12.22 35.70 5.53
C MET A 35 11.05 35.73 6.51
N LYS A 36 9.92 36.30 6.09
CA LYS A 36 8.67 36.32 6.87
C LYS A 36 7.89 35.01 6.71
N GLY A 37 7.17 34.61 7.76
CA GLY A 37 6.27 33.44 7.70
C GLY A 37 6.97 32.08 7.71
N VAL A 38 8.27 32.04 7.97
CA VAL A 38 9.01 30.78 8.10
C VAL A 38 8.63 30.14 9.44
N SER A 39 7.97 29.00 9.38
CA SER A 39 7.59 28.18 10.52
C SER A 39 7.73 26.70 10.16
N TRP A 40 8.10 25.89 11.14
CA TRP A 40 8.37 24.48 10.99
C TRP A 40 7.71 23.71 12.14
N ASP A 41 7.04 22.61 11.81
CA ASP A 41 6.26 21.75 12.70
C ASP A 41 7.12 20.77 13.53
N GLU A 42 8.44 20.76 13.33
CA GLU A 42 9.40 19.80 13.89
C GLU A 42 9.24 18.34 13.40
N GLU A 43 8.36 18.09 12.43
CA GLU A 43 8.05 16.74 11.92
C GLU A 43 8.42 16.58 10.44
N THR A 44 8.12 17.58 9.61
CA THR A 44 8.34 17.52 8.16
C THR A 44 9.71 18.08 7.78
N TYR A 45 10.49 17.32 7.01
CA TYR A 45 11.84 17.73 6.57
C TYR A 45 11.92 18.01 5.06
N THR A 46 10.75 18.17 4.41
CA THR A 46 10.63 18.68 3.05
C THR A 46 9.81 19.96 3.11
N LEU A 47 10.49 21.10 2.99
CA LEU A 47 9.92 22.42 3.29
C LEU A 47 10.31 23.39 2.16
N CYS A 48 9.41 24.31 1.84
CA CYS A 48 9.70 25.36 0.87
C CYS A 48 8.97 26.64 1.28
N TRP A 49 9.74 27.69 1.56
CA TRP A 49 9.24 29.04 1.81
C TRP A 49 9.74 29.95 0.70
N GLN A 50 8.84 30.78 0.18
CA GLN A 50 9.15 31.75 -0.88
C GLN A 50 8.59 33.12 -0.50
N GLU A 51 9.44 34.14 -0.54
CA GLU A 51 9.06 35.53 -0.27
C GLU A 51 9.70 36.46 -1.31
N LYS A 52 8.90 37.01 -2.23
CA LYS A 52 9.34 37.93 -3.29
C LYS A 52 10.53 37.37 -4.09
N GLN A 53 11.73 37.84 -3.76
CA GLN A 53 13.01 37.55 -4.41
C GLN A 53 13.86 36.56 -3.60
N ARG A 54 13.26 35.83 -2.65
CA ARG A 54 13.94 34.90 -1.74
C ARG A 54 13.24 33.55 -1.71
N LEU A 55 14.04 32.50 -1.62
CA LEU A 55 13.60 31.12 -1.48
C LEU A 55 14.43 30.47 -0.36
N LEU A 56 13.76 29.75 0.54
CA LEU A 56 14.40 28.83 1.47
C LEU A 56 13.73 27.47 1.31
N ALA A 57 14.47 26.47 0.90
CA ALA A 57 13.98 25.11 0.74
C ALA A 57 14.81 24.14 1.56
N VAL A 58 14.17 23.09 2.07
CA VAL A 58 14.80 21.97 2.79
C VAL A 58 14.34 20.68 2.15
N GLU A 59 15.29 19.78 1.88
CA GLU A 59 15.05 18.49 1.26
C GLU A 59 15.76 17.39 2.08
N ASP A 60 14.99 16.48 2.67
CA ASP A 60 15.47 15.26 3.30
C ASP A 60 15.61 14.07 2.33
N LEU A 61 16.66 13.28 2.50
CA LEU A 61 16.87 12.02 1.81
C LEU A 61 17.09 10.93 2.88
N PRO A 62 16.00 10.39 3.46
CA PRO A 62 16.06 9.42 4.56
C PRO A 62 16.94 8.21 4.26
N GLU A 63 16.83 7.65 3.05
CA GLU A 63 17.50 6.43 2.59
C GLU A 63 19.02 6.56 2.57
N LYS A 64 19.53 7.79 2.42
CA LYS A 64 20.96 8.12 2.43
C LYS A 64 21.40 8.85 3.69
N ARG A 65 20.48 9.08 4.64
CA ARG A 65 20.72 9.87 5.87
C ARG A 65 21.31 11.27 5.58
N ILE A 66 20.86 11.89 4.49
CA ILE A 66 21.29 13.23 4.07
C ILE A 66 20.12 14.19 4.22
N ILE A 67 20.38 15.40 4.72
CA ILE A 67 19.45 16.51 4.68
C ILE A 67 20.14 17.71 4.05
N ALA A 68 19.45 18.43 3.18
CA ALA A 68 19.96 19.61 2.53
C ALA A 68 19.01 20.78 2.63
N ALA A 69 19.58 21.97 2.52
CA ALA A 69 18.85 23.21 2.43
C ALA A 69 19.44 24.10 1.34
N ARG A 70 18.59 24.85 0.66
CA ARG A 70 18.97 25.88 -0.30
C ARG A 70 18.34 27.18 0.10
N PHE A 71 19.16 28.22 0.23
CA PHE A 71 18.69 29.59 0.34
C PHE A 71 19.11 30.36 -0.91
N GLN A 72 18.16 30.92 -1.62
CA GLN A 72 18.40 31.73 -2.81
C GLN A 72 17.86 33.14 -2.59
N LYS A 73 18.61 34.15 -3.03
CA LYS A 73 18.15 35.55 -3.05
C LYS A 73 18.58 36.26 -4.32
N THR A 74 17.73 37.14 -4.83
CA THR A 74 18.11 38.12 -5.86
C THR A 74 18.46 39.44 -5.20
N ASP A 75 19.64 39.99 -5.51
CA ASP A 75 20.04 41.29 -4.99
C ASP A 75 19.46 42.46 -5.79
N ARG A 76 19.73 43.69 -5.35
CA ARG A 76 19.25 44.93 -5.98
C ARG A 76 19.77 45.15 -7.41
N TYR A 77 20.82 44.45 -7.80
CA TYR A 77 21.44 44.55 -9.11
C TYR A 77 20.91 43.50 -10.09
N GLY A 78 20.04 42.57 -9.64
CA GLY A 78 19.50 41.47 -10.45
C GLY A 78 20.31 40.18 -10.38
N MET A 79 21.32 40.11 -9.51
CA MET A 79 22.20 38.94 -9.40
C MET A 79 21.64 37.93 -8.39
N ILE A 80 21.70 36.65 -8.75
CA ILE A 80 21.18 35.56 -7.93
C ILE A 80 22.32 35.00 -7.08
N TRP A 81 22.07 34.89 -5.78
CA TRP A 81 22.97 34.30 -4.81
C TRP A 81 22.33 33.04 -4.24
N THR A 82 23.01 31.91 -4.35
CA THR A 82 22.52 30.59 -3.92
C THR A 82 23.45 30.02 -2.88
N SER A 83 22.95 29.84 -1.66
CA SER A 83 23.65 29.16 -0.57
C SER A 83 23.08 27.76 -0.40
N ASP A 84 23.90 26.74 -0.66
CA ASP A 84 23.53 25.35 -0.44
C ASP A 84 24.21 24.84 0.83
N PHE A 85 23.43 24.15 1.65
CA PHE A 85 23.87 23.52 2.90
C PHE A 85 23.50 22.04 2.82
N VAL A 86 24.47 21.14 2.94
CA VAL A 86 24.23 19.69 2.88
C VAL A 86 24.88 19.02 4.08
N LEU A 87 24.06 18.38 4.90
CA LEU A 87 24.49 17.57 6.02
C LEU A 87 24.34 16.08 5.67
N ASN A 88 25.48 15.39 5.61
CA ASN A 88 25.54 13.94 5.50
C ASN A 88 25.80 13.35 6.89
N LEU A 89 24.81 12.67 7.47
CA LEU A 89 24.92 12.09 8.80
C LEU A 89 25.67 10.75 8.82
N GLU A 90 25.75 10.07 7.68
CA GLU A 90 26.51 8.82 7.56
C GLU A 90 28.01 9.10 7.54
N GLU A 91 28.44 10.05 6.71
CA GLU A 91 29.84 10.51 6.66
C GLU A 91 30.19 11.50 7.77
N LYS A 92 29.19 12.01 8.51
CA LYS A 92 29.33 13.06 9.55
C LYS A 92 30.01 14.31 9.00
N ARG A 93 29.52 14.80 7.86
CA ARG A 93 30.07 15.96 7.16
C ARG A 93 29.01 16.98 6.83
N LEU A 94 29.38 18.25 6.97
CA LEU A 94 28.59 19.39 6.53
C LEU A 94 29.32 20.07 5.37
N SER A 95 28.64 20.22 4.24
CA SER A 95 29.07 21.01 3.09
C SER A 95 28.27 22.31 3.04
N VAL A 96 28.96 23.43 2.80
CA VAL A 96 28.35 24.73 2.54
C VAL A 96 28.95 25.32 1.29
N ARG A 97 28.10 25.72 0.35
CA ARG A 97 28.51 26.33 -0.91
C ARG A 97 27.77 27.64 -1.11
N LEU A 98 28.46 28.61 -1.71
CA LEU A 98 27.86 29.85 -2.20
C LEU A 98 28.18 29.99 -3.68
N ASP A 99 27.12 30.07 -4.46
CA ASP A 99 27.16 30.32 -5.90
C ASP A 99 26.55 31.68 -6.20
N GLN A 100 27.08 32.30 -7.25
CA GLN A 100 26.64 33.59 -7.78
C GLN A 100 26.32 33.45 -9.26
N GLU A 101 25.12 33.85 -9.67
CA GLU A 101 24.62 33.72 -11.04
C GLU A 101 24.19 35.08 -11.58
N VAL A 102 24.70 35.41 -12.78
CA VAL A 102 24.38 36.63 -13.51
C VAL A 102 23.15 36.36 -14.37
N THR A 103 22.22 37.31 -14.37
CA THR A 103 20.98 37.27 -15.16
C THR A 103 20.99 38.39 -16.21
N GLU A 104 20.04 38.35 -17.16
CA GLU A 104 19.83 39.43 -18.14
C GLU A 104 19.54 40.79 -17.48
N GLN A 105 19.01 40.78 -16.25
CA GLN A 105 18.69 41.98 -15.48
C GLN A 105 19.90 42.52 -14.69
N THR A 106 21.07 41.87 -14.80
CA THR A 106 22.24 42.24 -14.01
C THR A 106 22.88 43.53 -14.50
N SER A 107 22.70 44.59 -13.72
CA SER A 107 23.18 45.94 -14.07
C SER A 107 24.65 46.19 -13.70
N SER A 108 25.22 45.41 -12.78
CA SER A 108 26.61 45.55 -12.33
C SER A 108 27.12 44.27 -11.68
N PHE A 109 28.40 43.95 -11.91
CA PHE A 109 29.05 42.77 -11.36
C PHE A 109 30.00 43.13 -10.21
N PHE A 110 29.82 42.52 -9.04
CA PHE A 110 30.68 42.72 -7.88
C PHE A 110 31.17 41.38 -7.32
N TYR A 111 32.48 41.27 -7.10
CA TYR A 111 33.13 40.06 -6.55
C TYR A 111 33.18 40.05 -5.01
N ARG A 112 32.65 41.09 -4.34
CA ARG A 112 32.68 41.17 -2.87
C ARG A 112 31.56 40.33 -2.30
N PHE A 113 31.91 39.24 -1.63
CA PHE A 113 30.98 38.40 -0.90
C PHE A 113 31.42 38.19 0.55
N SER A 114 30.48 37.81 1.39
CA SER A 114 30.75 37.32 2.75
C SER A 114 30.34 35.85 2.83
N PRO A 115 31.19 34.95 3.35
CA PRO A 115 30.81 33.56 3.57
C PRO A 115 29.54 33.47 4.42
N PRO A 116 28.63 32.52 4.13
CA PRO A 116 27.43 32.31 4.93
C PRO A 116 27.78 32.12 6.41
N TYR A 117 27.12 32.88 7.29
CA TYR A 117 27.37 32.83 8.73
C TYR A 117 27.02 31.46 9.37
N PHE A 118 26.37 30.58 8.62
CA PHE A 118 25.93 29.25 9.05
C PHE A 118 27.05 28.38 9.63
N ILE A 119 28.23 28.27 8.98
CA ILE A 119 29.36 27.50 9.52
C ILE A 119 29.82 28.03 10.87
N ARG A 120 29.80 29.37 11.04
CA ARG A 120 30.17 29.98 12.31
C ARG A 120 29.19 29.62 13.41
N LEU A 121 27.89 29.57 13.10
CA LEU A 121 26.87 29.08 14.03
C LEU A 121 27.10 27.63 14.43
N VAL A 122 27.37 26.74 13.45
CA VAL A 122 27.64 25.32 13.71
C VAL A 122 28.82 25.15 14.68
N ILE A 123 29.91 25.88 14.47
CA ILE A 123 31.08 25.84 15.36
C ILE A 123 30.78 26.46 16.74
N ARG A 124 30.12 27.62 16.79
CA ARG A 124 29.77 28.31 18.04
C ARG A 124 28.81 27.50 18.92
N LYS A 125 27.88 26.77 18.31
CA LYS A 125 26.97 25.84 19.00
C LYS A 125 27.63 24.50 19.35
N GLY A 126 28.90 24.33 19.00
CA GLY A 126 29.69 23.15 19.38
C GLY A 126 29.44 21.91 18.53
N TYR A 127 28.80 22.04 17.37
CA TYR A 127 28.48 20.93 16.46
C TYR A 127 29.61 20.53 15.52
N ALA A 128 30.64 21.37 15.35
CA ALA A 128 31.80 21.04 14.54
C ALA A 128 32.68 19.96 15.19
N GLY A 129 33.22 19.07 14.36
CA GLY A 129 33.98 17.90 14.76
C GLY A 129 35.51 18.12 14.76
N MET A 130 36.23 17.00 14.86
CA MET A 130 37.69 16.94 14.72
C MET A 130 38.04 16.60 13.27
N ASP A 131 39.05 17.28 12.74
CA ASP A 131 39.73 16.93 11.49
C ASP A 131 41.11 16.35 11.83
N GLY A 132 41.23 15.03 11.81
CA GLY A 132 42.38 14.35 12.39
C GLY A 132 42.55 14.71 13.86
N ARG A 133 43.70 15.29 14.22
CA ARG A 133 43.99 15.77 15.58
C ARG A 133 43.63 17.23 15.83
N LEU A 134 43.14 17.96 14.83
CA LEU A 134 42.82 19.38 14.94
C LEU A 134 41.31 19.60 15.09
N PRO A 135 40.86 20.38 16.09
CA PRO A 135 39.46 20.77 16.18
C PRO A 135 39.13 21.78 15.08
N VAL A 136 37.97 21.64 14.43
CA VAL A 136 37.45 22.69 13.55
C VAL A 136 36.91 23.82 14.42
N THR A 137 37.61 24.97 14.40
CA THR A 137 37.34 26.10 15.29
C THR A 137 37.47 27.45 14.56
N GLY A 138 36.86 28.49 15.12
CA GLY A 138 37.02 29.87 14.66
C GLY A 138 38.17 30.63 15.35
N LYS A 139 38.99 29.93 16.16
CA LYS A 139 40.17 30.50 16.82
C LYS A 139 41.44 29.77 16.37
N PRO A 140 42.59 30.47 16.24
CA PRO A 140 43.82 29.84 15.83
C PRO A 140 44.32 28.85 16.90
N VAL A 141 44.75 27.67 16.47
CA VAL A 141 45.34 26.67 17.35
C VAL A 141 46.79 27.06 17.63
N SER A 142 47.12 27.18 18.90
CA SER A 142 48.46 27.56 19.33
C SER A 142 49.34 26.32 19.41
N LEU A 143 50.49 26.36 18.76
CA LEU A 143 51.48 25.28 18.77
C LEU A 143 52.71 25.73 19.56
N GLY A 144 53.01 25.02 20.64
CA GLY A 144 54.22 25.19 21.43
C GLY A 144 55.15 23.99 21.36
N ILE A 145 56.07 23.93 22.32
CA ILE A 145 57.06 22.85 22.40
C ILE A 145 56.38 21.51 22.69
N GLY A 146 55.27 21.51 23.46
CA GLY A 146 54.49 20.31 23.75
C GLY A 146 53.85 19.69 22.51
N GLU A 147 53.41 20.51 21.56
CA GLU A 147 52.76 20.08 20.32
C GLU A 147 53.74 19.91 19.15
N LYS A 148 55.05 19.87 19.44
CA LYS A 148 56.10 19.74 18.43
C LYS A 148 55.90 18.55 17.49
N GLU A 149 55.48 17.40 18.02
CA GLU A 149 55.24 16.20 17.21
C GLU A 149 54.13 16.42 16.17
N LEU A 150 53.05 17.11 16.54
CA LEU A 150 51.96 17.46 15.64
C LEU A 150 52.46 18.40 14.53
N ALA A 151 53.20 19.45 14.91
CA ALA A 151 53.78 20.38 13.95
C ALA A 151 54.73 19.68 12.97
N GLU A 152 55.61 18.78 13.45
CA GLU A 152 56.51 17.99 12.59
C GLU A 152 55.74 17.13 11.59
N ARG A 153 54.68 16.45 12.04
CA ARG A 153 53.87 15.57 11.18
C ARG A 153 53.13 16.35 10.10
N ILE A 154 52.59 17.52 10.43
CA ILE A 154 51.96 18.43 9.46
C ILE A 154 52.98 18.88 8.41
N LEU A 155 54.13 19.39 8.85
CA LEU A 155 55.15 19.92 7.94
C LEU A 155 55.76 18.87 7.01
N LEU A 156 55.85 17.62 7.47
CA LEU A 156 56.35 16.48 6.70
C LEU A 156 55.27 15.77 5.88
N GLY A 157 54.00 16.21 5.95
CA GLY A 157 52.88 15.55 5.26
C GLY A 157 52.60 14.13 5.75
N LYS A 158 52.95 13.80 7.00
CA LYS A 158 52.73 12.49 7.62
C LYS A 158 51.39 12.36 8.33
N GLU A 159 50.56 13.39 8.24
CA GLU A 159 49.24 13.46 8.85
C GLU A 159 48.26 14.00 7.83
N HIS A 160 47.11 13.35 7.76
CA HIS A 160 46.09 13.63 6.75
C HIS A 160 44.98 14.44 7.39
N PHE A 161 44.77 15.64 6.86
CA PHE A 161 43.69 16.55 7.22
C PHE A 161 42.79 16.73 6.01
N GLN A 162 41.50 16.95 6.25
CA GLN A 162 40.52 17.23 5.20
C GLN A 162 40.54 18.71 4.79
N LEU A 163 40.92 19.60 5.72
CA LEU A 163 41.04 21.02 5.49
C LEU A 163 42.50 21.45 5.25
N PRO A 164 42.75 22.44 4.38
CA PRO A 164 44.01 23.17 4.32
C PRO A 164 44.47 23.69 5.68
N ILE A 165 45.78 23.78 5.85
CA ILE A 165 46.39 24.31 7.07
C ILE A 165 47.19 25.56 6.70
N VAL A 166 46.90 26.67 7.39
CA VAL A 166 47.71 27.88 7.37
C VAL A 166 48.55 27.93 8.64
N TYR A 167 49.86 27.84 8.49
CA TYR A 167 50.83 27.84 9.57
C TYR A 167 51.54 29.20 9.68
N LEU A 168 51.27 29.93 10.76
CA LEU A 168 51.83 31.25 11.04
C LEU A 168 53.05 31.14 11.96
N THR A 169 54.19 31.63 11.48
CA THR A 169 55.42 31.72 12.28
C THR A 169 55.64 33.12 12.83
N LYS A 170 56.41 33.21 13.91
CA LYS A 170 56.81 34.50 14.48
C LYS A 170 57.94 35.14 13.68
N LYS A 171 57.87 36.47 13.55
CA LYS A 171 58.95 37.33 13.04
C LYS A 171 60.10 37.40 14.06
N TRP A 172 61.21 38.03 13.67
CA TRP A 172 62.36 38.27 14.54
C TRP A 172 62.03 39.12 15.78
N ASP A 173 61.06 40.01 15.65
CA ASP A 173 60.52 40.85 16.74
C ASP A 173 59.59 40.09 17.70
N GLY A 174 59.32 38.81 17.44
CA GLY A 174 58.40 37.97 18.22
C GLY A 174 56.91 38.18 17.92
N CYS A 175 56.57 39.13 17.05
CA CYS A 175 55.21 39.40 16.59
C CYS A 175 54.83 38.51 15.39
N TYR A 176 53.54 38.40 15.10
CA TYR A 176 53.06 37.73 13.89
C TYR A 176 53.02 38.69 12.70
N PRO A 177 53.12 38.18 11.45
CA PRO A 177 53.01 39.01 10.24
C PRO A 177 51.59 39.54 9.99
N LEU A 178 50.57 38.95 10.63
CA LEU A 178 49.17 39.35 10.52
C LEU A 178 48.37 38.88 11.76
N ASN A 179 47.17 39.44 11.94
CA ASN A 179 46.24 39.03 12.98
C ASN A 179 45.67 37.62 12.74
N ALA A 180 46.18 36.65 13.50
CA ALA A 180 45.79 35.24 13.41
C ALA A 180 44.32 34.98 13.80
N ASP A 181 43.76 35.77 14.72
CA ASP A 181 42.39 35.59 15.20
C ASP A 181 41.39 36.01 14.13
N LEU A 182 41.63 37.17 13.48
CA LEU A 182 40.82 37.60 12.32
C LEU A 182 40.95 36.63 11.15
N LEU A 183 42.15 36.09 10.90
CA LEU A 183 42.35 35.13 9.81
C LEU A 183 41.57 33.84 10.08
N SER A 184 41.61 33.34 11.32
CA SER A 184 40.88 32.14 11.72
C SER A 184 39.36 32.32 11.65
N GLU A 185 38.86 33.51 11.98
CA GLU A 185 37.42 33.80 11.87
C GLU A 185 36.97 33.88 10.41
N GLN A 186 37.82 34.38 9.51
CA GLN A 186 37.51 34.48 8.09
C GLN A 186 37.62 33.14 7.36
N LEU A 187 38.62 32.33 7.67
CA LEU A 187 38.86 31.00 7.09
C LEU A 187 38.09 29.87 7.79
N GLN A 188 37.18 30.23 8.69
CA GLN A 188 36.43 29.27 9.48
C GLN A 188 35.68 28.27 8.58
N GLY A 189 36.05 27.00 8.70
CA GLY A 189 35.50 25.89 7.92
C GLY A 189 36.08 25.68 6.52
N THR A 190 37.03 26.51 6.08
CA THR A 190 37.80 26.31 4.83
C THR A 190 39.28 26.03 5.06
N ALA A 191 39.83 26.37 6.22
CA ALA A 191 41.17 26.00 6.62
C ALA A 191 41.35 26.03 8.15
N HIS A 192 42.31 25.25 8.66
CA HIS A 192 42.84 25.42 10.01
C HIS A 192 43.88 26.54 10.02
N VAL A 193 43.86 27.38 11.05
CA VAL A 193 44.90 28.38 11.29
C VAL A 193 45.69 27.97 12.52
N LEU A 194 46.98 27.75 12.34
CA LEU A 194 47.93 27.35 13.38
C LEU A 194 48.91 28.49 13.61
N LYS A 195 49.24 28.78 14.88
CA LYS A 195 50.20 29.84 15.23
C LYS A 195 51.26 29.35 16.21
N GLU A 196 52.53 29.68 15.94
CA GLU A 196 53.65 29.35 16.82
C GLU A 196 53.65 30.20 18.09
N THR A 197 53.59 29.57 19.26
CA THR A 197 53.69 30.27 20.54
C THR A 197 55.09 30.81 20.81
N THR A 198 56.14 30.08 20.41
CA THR A 198 57.55 30.43 20.66
C THR A 198 58.41 30.27 19.40
N PRO A 199 59.36 31.19 19.13
CA PRO A 199 60.30 31.05 18.02
C PRO A 199 61.23 29.82 18.13
N GLU A 200 61.37 29.26 19.33
CA GLU A 200 62.17 28.05 19.59
C GLU A 200 61.62 26.82 18.87
N LEU A 201 60.28 26.72 18.76
CA LEU A 201 59.62 25.66 18.01
C LEU A 201 60.09 25.65 16.55
N GLY A 202 60.07 26.81 15.88
CA GLY A 202 60.54 26.95 14.51
C GLY A 202 62.02 26.54 14.32
N LYS A 203 62.89 26.84 15.31
CA LYS A 203 64.31 26.39 15.30
C LYS A 203 64.43 24.87 15.40
N LEU A 204 63.62 24.23 16.26
CA LEU A 204 63.60 22.77 16.41
C LEU A 204 63.07 22.08 15.16
N LEU A 205 61.98 22.61 14.57
CA LEU A 205 61.38 22.11 13.34
C LEU A 205 62.34 22.23 12.15
N ARG A 206 63.15 23.30 12.10
CA ARG A 206 64.16 23.51 11.05
C ARG A 206 65.17 22.37 10.95
N LYS A 207 65.65 21.86 12.09
CA LYS A 207 66.60 20.74 12.12
C LYS A 207 65.97 19.46 11.58
N LYS A 208 64.70 19.19 11.88
CA LYS A 208 64.01 17.95 11.46
C LYS A 208 63.44 18.02 10.04
N CYS A 209 63.06 19.19 9.56
CA CYS A 209 62.43 19.38 8.25
C CYS A 209 63.43 19.78 7.15
N ASN A 210 64.73 19.60 7.37
CA ASN A 210 65.82 20.03 6.46
C ASN A 210 65.66 21.49 5.97
N GLY A 211 65.20 22.38 6.85
CA GLY A 211 65.01 23.80 6.53
C GLY A 211 63.83 24.15 5.61
N LYS A 212 63.03 23.17 5.18
CA LYS A 212 61.85 23.42 4.31
C LYS A 212 60.67 24.06 5.04
N ASN A 213 60.71 24.13 6.37
CA ASN A 213 59.66 24.76 7.16
C ASN A 213 59.62 26.28 6.96
N PRO A 214 58.43 26.91 7.05
CA PRO A 214 58.28 28.34 7.24
C PRO A 214 59.01 28.77 8.51
N HIS A 215 59.58 29.98 8.48
CA HIS A 215 60.33 30.56 9.58
C HIS A 215 60.42 32.08 9.42
N HIS A 216 60.72 32.78 10.52
CA HIS A 216 60.98 34.23 10.55
C HIS A 216 59.83 35.06 9.95
N GLY A 217 58.60 34.76 10.32
CA GLY A 217 57.41 35.46 9.85
C GLY A 217 56.88 34.97 8.51
N ALA A 218 57.51 33.97 7.88
CA ALA A 218 56.95 33.32 6.70
C ALA A 218 55.72 32.47 7.09
N ILE A 219 54.77 32.38 6.17
CA ILE A 219 53.49 31.69 6.34
C ILE A 219 53.50 30.45 5.46
N GLY A 220 53.24 29.28 6.06
CA GLY A 220 53.07 28.03 5.32
C GLY A 220 51.60 27.80 4.99
N ILE A 221 51.30 27.34 3.79
CA ILE A 221 50.01 26.78 3.42
C ILE A 221 50.24 25.34 3.00
N TYR A 222 49.59 24.42 3.71
CA TYR A 222 49.66 22.97 3.48
C TYR A 222 48.30 22.49 3.01
N TYR A 223 48.27 21.74 1.90
CA TYR A 223 47.03 21.24 1.32
C TYR A 223 46.82 19.75 1.65
N PRO A 224 45.56 19.32 1.81
CA PRO A 224 45.19 17.91 1.92
C PRO A 224 45.62 17.07 0.71
N CYS A 225 45.53 17.65 -0.49
CA CYS A 225 45.81 16.95 -1.73
C CYS A 225 47.31 16.87 -1.98
N VAL A 226 47.84 15.66 -2.14
CA VAL A 226 49.27 15.40 -2.40
C VAL A 226 49.75 16.06 -3.71
N SER A 227 48.86 16.22 -4.68
CA SER A 227 49.17 16.86 -5.97
C SER A 227 49.25 18.39 -5.88
N ALA A 228 48.76 19.00 -4.80
CA ALA A 228 48.83 20.45 -4.60
C ALA A 228 50.12 20.81 -3.86
N GLU A 229 51.00 21.58 -4.50
CA GLU A 229 52.25 22.00 -3.87
C GLU A 229 52.01 22.93 -2.68
N ASN A 230 52.61 22.59 -1.54
CA ASN A 230 52.62 23.42 -0.34
C ASN A 230 53.27 24.77 -0.65
N LYS A 231 52.68 25.86 -0.15
CA LYS A 231 53.16 27.22 -0.42
C LYS A 231 53.84 27.80 0.81
N LYS A 232 54.95 28.49 0.58
CA LYS A 232 55.61 29.35 1.57
C LYS A 232 55.48 30.80 1.11
N ILE A 233 54.77 31.61 1.87
CA ILE A 233 54.53 33.02 1.58
C ILE A 233 55.37 33.86 2.53
N HIS A 234 56.24 34.70 1.98
CA HIS A 234 56.95 35.71 2.74
C HIS A 234 56.05 36.94 2.95
N PHE A 235 56.13 37.55 4.14
CA PHE A 235 55.30 38.71 4.49
C PHE A 235 55.75 39.97 3.75
N GLU A 236 57.05 40.13 3.50
CA GLU A 236 57.58 41.24 2.68
C GLU A 236 57.39 40.96 1.19
N PRO A 237 57.08 41.99 0.36
CA PRO A 237 56.92 43.42 0.68
C PRO A 237 55.44 43.81 0.97
N TYR A 238 54.59 42.87 1.40
CA TYR A 238 53.15 43.10 1.51
C TYR A 238 52.78 43.84 2.79
N THR A 239 51.74 44.69 2.72
CA THR A 239 51.01 45.15 3.91
C THR A 239 50.21 44.00 4.51
N GLU A 240 49.86 44.10 5.80
CA GLU A 240 49.06 43.09 6.49
C GLU A 240 47.75 42.80 5.75
N GLU A 241 47.04 43.83 5.28
CA GLU A 241 45.77 43.69 4.55
C GLU A 241 45.92 42.92 3.23
N ILE A 242 46.95 43.24 2.44
CA ILE A 242 47.20 42.57 1.16
C ILE A 242 47.59 41.11 1.40
N LEU A 243 48.44 40.86 2.40
CA LEU A 243 48.85 39.52 2.78
C LEU A 243 47.64 38.68 3.25
N PHE A 244 46.77 39.27 4.06
CA PHE A 244 45.53 38.67 4.53
C PHE A 244 44.64 38.25 3.36
N GLN A 245 44.34 39.18 2.44
CA GLN A 245 43.52 38.89 1.26
C GLN A 245 44.16 37.83 0.36
N LYS A 246 45.48 37.87 0.19
CA LYS A 246 46.23 36.89 -0.60
C LYS A 246 46.06 35.47 -0.05
N ILE A 247 46.16 35.30 1.27
CA ILE A 247 45.97 33.99 1.93
C ILE A 247 44.53 33.52 1.76
N VAL A 248 43.54 34.36 2.08
CA VAL A 248 42.12 34.02 1.99
C VAL A 248 41.74 33.60 0.57
N ASN A 249 42.14 34.39 -0.43
CA ASN A 249 41.87 34.08 -1.83
C ASN A 249 42.58 32.81 -2.29
N THR A 250 43.77 32.51 -1.76
CA THR A 250 44.49 31.27 -2.08
C THR A 250 43.73 30.04 -1.57
N ILE A 251 43.23 30.10 -0.33
CA ILE A 251 42.43 29.02 0.26
C ILE A 251 41.09 28.86 -0.49
N TYR A 252 40.36 29.94 -0.73
CA TYR A 252 39.07 29.86 -1.45
C TYR A 252 39.23 29.32 -2.87
N ARG A 253 40.29 29.73 -3.58
CA ARG A 253 40.58 29.16 -4.91
C ARG A 253 40.83 27.65 -4.84
N TYR A 254 41.60 27.20 -3.85
CA TYR A 254 41.84 25.77 -3.65
C TYR A 254 40.53 25.02 -3.36
N GLU A 255 39.72 25.50 -2.42
CA GLU A 255 38.45 24.85 -2.03
C GLU A 255 37.41 24.85 -3.16
N ASN A 256 37.35 25.91 -3.97
CA ASN A 256 36.44 26.00 -5.11
C ASN A 256 36.86 25.11 -6.29
N GLN A 257 38.13 24.69 -6.36
CA GLN A 257 38.63 23.74 -7.36
C GLN A 257 38.38 22.28 -6.96
N GLN A 258 37.99 22.02 -5.71
CA GLN A 258 37.74 20.64 -5.26
C GLN A 258 36.40 20.14 -5.79
N THR A 259 36.43 19.00 -6.48
CA THR A 259 35.22 18.30 -6.89
C THR A 259 34.51 17.73 -5.66
N ARG A 260 33.25 18.11 -5.45
CA ARG A 260 32.40 17.54 -4.41
C ARG A 260 31.65 16.33 -4.96
N GLY A 261 31.40 15.34 -4.10
CA GLY A 261 30.57 14.19 -4.47
C GLY A 261 29.16 14.61 -4.86
N PHE A 262 28.52 13.85 -5.75
CA PHE A 262 27.18 14.17 -6.30
C PHE A 262 26.13 14.45 -5.22
N LEU A 263 26.13 13.67 -4.13
CA LEU A 263 25.19 13.83 -3.02
C LEU A 263 25.49 15.02 -2.09
N TYR A 264 26.55 15.77 -2.34
CA TYR A 264 26.84 17.06 -1.70
C TYR A 264 26.38 18.27 -2.53
N LEU A 265 25.74 18.02 -3.67
CA LEU A 265 25.14 19.02 -4.53
C LEU A 265 23.62 18.98 -4.37
N TRP A 266 22.99 20.15 -4.25
CA TRP A 266 21.53 20.25 -4.15
C TRP A 266 20.81 19.56 -5.31
N GLU A 267 21.26 19.80 -6.55
CA GLU A 267 20.68 19.12 -7.72
C GLU A 267 20.88 17.61 -7.66
N GLY A 268 22.02 17.14 -7.12
CA GLY A 268 22.27 15.72 -6.97
C GLY A 268 21.32 15.06 -5.97
N ILE A 269 21.01 15.74 -4.88
CA ILE A 269 20.04 15.28 -3.88
C ILE A 269 18.63 15.24 -4.46
N ARG A 270 18.21 16.29 -5.18
CA ARG A 270 16.90 16.33 -5.85
C ARG A 270 16.76 15.24 -6.90
N MET A 271 17.80 15.00 -7.70
CA MET A 271 17.79 13.94 -8.70
C MET A 271 17.75 12.55 -8.06
N GLU A 272 18.50 12.32 -6.97
CA GLU A 272 18.47 11.04 -6.26
C GLU A 272 17.10 10.78 -5.62
N ARG A 273 16.49 11.80 -5.01
CA ARG A 273 15.12 11.71 -4.51
C ARG A 273 14.12 11.41 -5.64
N LEU A 274 14.23 12.10 -6.76
CA LEU A 274 13.39 11.84 -7.94
C LEU A 274 13.55 10.39 -8.43
N ARG A 275 14.79 9.87 -8.45
CA ARG A 275 15.10 8.49 -8.81
C ARG A 275 14.45 7.48 -7.87
N LEU A 276 14.51 7.72 -6.55
CA LEU A 276 13.86 6.87 -5.55
C LEU A 276 12.34 6.92 -5.66
N ASN A 277 11.76 8.11 -5.86
CA ASN A 277 10.32 8.25 -6.07
C ASN A 277 9.89 7.51 -7.35
N HIS A 278 10.66 7.62 -8.42
CA HIS A 278 10.39 6.93 -9.67
C HIS A 278 10.46 5.40 -9.52
N SER A 279 11.43 4.87 -8.77
CA SER A 279 11.52 3.42 -8.53
C SER A 279 10.34 2.89 -7.71
N VAL A 280 9.87 3.65 -6.71
CA VAL A 280 8.66 3.33 -5.95
C VAL A 280 7.43 3.33 -6.86
N LEU A 281 7.28 4.36 -7.71
CA LEU A 281 6.18 4.46 -8.67
C LEU A 281 6.18 3.28 -9.67
N LEU A 282 7.34 2.91 -10.22
CA LEU A 282 7.46 1.75 -11.11
C LEU A 282 7.08 0.44 -10.42
N ASN A 283 7.50 0.25 -9.16
CA ASN A 283 7.16 -0.96 -8.42
C ASN A 283 5.66 -1.01 -8.11
N ASN A 284 5.04 0.12 -7.76
CA ASN A 284 3.59 0.21 -7.58
C ASN A 284 2.85 -0.04 -8.89
N HIS A 285 3.32 0.50 -10.01
CA HIS A 285 2.73 0.25 -11.33
C HIS A 285 2.79 -1.23 -11.70
N ARG A 286 3.93 -1.88 -11.46
CA ARG A 286 4.08 -3.33 -11.68
C ARG A 286 3.10 -4.14 -10.84
N LYS A 287 2.95 -3.82 -9.55
CA LYS A 287 1.98 -4.49 -8.68
C LYS A 287 0.54 -4.32 -9.17
N ILE A 288 0.17 -3.10 -9.59
CA ILE A 288 -1.16 -2.84 -10.16
C ILE A 288 -1.36 -3.63 -11.46
N GLN A 289 -0.33 -3.77 -12.29
CA GLN A 289 -0.41 -4.60 -13.51
C GLN A 289 -0.59 -6.08 -13.17
N GLU A 290 0.14 -6.60 -12.19
CA GLU A 290 -0.01 -7.98 -11.69
C GLU A 290 -1.43 -8.21 -11.15
N GLU A 291 -1.93 -7.31 -10.27
CA GLU A 291 -3.29 -7.38 -9.72
C GLU A 291 -4.38 -7.30 -10.81
N ASN A 292 -4.19 -6.46 -11.84
CA ASN A 292 -5.11 -6.40 -12.97
C ASN A 292 -5.12 -7.70 -13.79
N GLN A 293 -3.96 -8.33 -13.97
CA GLN A 293 -3.86 -9.58 -14.69
C GLN A 293 -4.59 -10.71 -13.95
N ASP A 294 -4.44 -10.80 -12.62
CA ASP A 294 -5.19 -11.73 -11.79
C ASP A 294 -6.71 -11.50 -11.90
N LEU A 295 -7.16 -10.25 -11.93
CA LEU A 295 -8.58 -9.91 -12.13
C LEU A 295 -9.09 -10.36 -13.50
N TYR A 296 -8.31 -10.19 -14.57
CA TYR A 296 -8.68 -10.67 -15.90
C TYR A 296 -8.83 -12.19 -15.92
N GLU A 297 -7.93 -12.94 -15.28
CA GLU A 297 -8.03 -14.41 -15.19
C GLU A 297 -9.28 -14.86 -14.43
N ILE A 298 -9.62 -14.17 -13.33
CA ILE A 298 -10.85 -14.44 -12.58
C ILE A 298 -12.09 -14.15 -13.44
N PHE A 299 -12.10 -13.03 -14.16
CA PHE A 299 -13.23 -12.67 -15.03
C PHE A 299 -13.37 -13.62 -16.23
N GLU A 300 -12.27 -14.06 -16.85
CA GLU A 300 -12.30 -15.08 -17.91
C GLU A 300 -12.87 -16.40 -17.39
N ALA A 301 -12.46 -16.85 -16.20
CA ALA A 301 -13.00 -18.05 -15.58
C ALA A 301 -14.51 -17.92 -15.29
N GLN A 302 -14.97 -16.77 -14.80
CA GLN A 302 -16.39 -16.49 -14.56
C GLN A 302 -17.20 -16.45 -15.85
N LEU A 303 -16.70 -15.77 -16.89
CA LEU A 303 -17.36 -15.71 -18.19
C LEU A 303 -17.56 -17.12 -18.77
N LYS A 304 -16.53 -17.96 -18.68
CA LYS A 304 -16.60 -19.35 -19.15
C LYS A 304 -17.62 -20.20 -18.39
N ASP A 305 -17.74 -20.02 -17.06
CA ASP A 305 -18.78 -20.68 -16.26
C ASP A 305 -20.18 -20.21 -16.66
N TYR A 306 -20.36 -18.90 -16.86
CA TYR A 306 -21.64 -18.35 -17.32
C TYR A 306 -22.04 -18.85 -18.71
N GLU A 307 -21.10 -18.89 -19.65
CA GLU A 307 -21.34 -19.45 -21.00
C GLU A 307 -21.78 -20.92 -20.93
N SER A 308 -21.10 -21.73 -20.13
CA SER A 308 -21.45 -23.16 -19.94
C SER A 308 -22.85 -23.34 -19.33
N ARG A 309 -23.20 -22.53 -18.33
CA ARG A 309 -24.54 -22.53 -17.74
C ARG A 309 -25.60 -22.10 -18.74
N MET A 310 -25.32 -21.06 -19.54
CA MET A 310 -26.24 -20.59 -20.57
C MET A 310 -26.48 -21.66 -21.63
N GLU A 311 -25.44 -22.34 -22.08
CA GLU A 311 -25.56 -23.46 -23.02
C GLU A 311 -26.42 -24.61 -22.43
N THR A 312 -26.20 -24.93 -21.15
CA THR A 312 -26.98 -25.95 -20.44
C THR A 312 -28.46 -25.59 -20.33
N LEU A 313 -28.75 -24.34 -19.98
CA LEU A 313 -30.11 -23.82 -19.89
C LEU A 313 -30.79 -23.79 -21.26
N LEU A 314 -30.10 -23.37 -22.32
CA LEU A 314 -30.61 -23.39 -23.69
C LEU A 314 -30.94 -24.81 -24.15
N LYS A 315 -30.07 -25.78 -23.86
CA LYS A 315 -30.35 -27.21 -24.11
C LYS A 315 -31.62 -27.65 -23.37
N ARG A 316 -31.79 -27.25 -22.11
CA ARG A 316 -32.98 -27.61 -21.31
C ARG A 316 -34.25 -26.99 -21.86
N ILE A 317 -34.22 -25.71 -22.25
CA ILE A 317 -35.33 -25.02 -22.89
C ILE A 317 -35.73 -25.75 -24.16
N ASN A 318 -34.78 -26.09 -25.04
CA ASN A 318 -35.08 -26.81 -26.28
C ASN A 318 -35.74 -28.16 -26.03
N VAL A 319 -35.27 -28.93 -25.04
CA VAL A 319 -35.88 -30.21 -24.66
C VAL A 319 -37.32 -30.01 -24.21
N LEU A 320 -37.58 -29.05 -23.31
CA LEU A 320 -38.92 -28.78 -22.80
C LEU A 320 -39.86 -28.25 -23.89
N THR A 321 -39.37 -27.44 -24.81
CA THR A 321 -40.17 -26.94 -25.94
C THR A 321 -40.63 -28.08 -26.85
N LEU A 322 -39.73 -29.02 -27.18
CA LEU A 322 -40.08 -30.21 -27.97
C LEU A 322 -41.08 -31.11 -27.23
N GLU A 323 -40.94 -31.25 -25.92
CA GLU A 323 -41.87 -32.03 -25.10
C GLU A 323 -43.26 -31.39 -25.06
N ASN A 324 -43.35 -30.08 -24.84
CA ASN A 324 -44.61 -29.35 -24.89
C ASN A 324 -45.28 -29.45 -26.26
N GLN A 325 -44.54 -29.33 -27.36
CA GLN A 325 -45.08 -29.52 -28.71
C GLN A 325 -45.69 -30.92 -28.89
N ARG A 326 -44.97 -31.97 -28.48
CA ARG A 326 -45.48 -33.36 -28.53
C ARG A 326 -46.73 -33.57 -27.68
N LEU A 327 -46.79 -32.94 -26.51
CA LEU A 327 -47.97 -33.02 -25.64
C LEU A 327 -49.16 -32.30 -26.27
N HIS A 328 -48.96 -31.12 -26.87
CA HIS A 328 -49.99 -30.41 -27.62
C HIS A 328 -50.52 -31.22 -28.80
N GLU A 329 -49.64 -31.81 -29.62
CA GLU A 329 -50.04 -32.69 -30.73
C GLU A 329 -50.87 -33.89 -30.26
N LYS A 330 -50.53 -34.49 -29.12
CA LYS A 330 -51.32 -35.59 -28.53
C LYS A 330 -52.71 -35.15 -28.09
N VAL A 331 -52.84 -33.95 -27.53
CA VAL A 331 -54.13 -33.40 -27.09
C VAL A 331 -54.98 -33.02 -28.30
N GLU A 332 -54.42 -32.37 -29.32
CA GLU A 332 -55.13 -32.01 -30.55
C GLU A 332 -55.54 -33.23 -31.39
N GLY A 333 -54.76 -34.31 -31.34
CA GLY A 333 -55.08 -35.58 -32.00
C GLY A 333 -56.30 -36.30 -31.42
N MET A 334 -56.80 -35.92 -30.25
CA MET A 334 -58.07 -36.41 -29.69
C MET A 334 -59.26 -35.70 -30.33
N GLN A 335 -59.61 -36.04 -31.58
CA GLN A 335 -60.78 -35.47 -32.30
C GLN A 335 -62.17 -35.94 -31.80
N ALA A 336 -62.26 -36.55 -30.62
CA ALA A 336 -63.54 -37.04 -30.10
C ALA A 336 -64.30 -35.90 -29.39
N VAL A 337 -65.55 -35.67 -29.78
CA VAL A 337 -66.45 -34.78 -29.01
C VAL A 337 -66.67 -35.41 -27.63
N PRO A 338 -66.34 -34.72 -26.53
CA PRO A 338 -66.50 -35.28 -25.18
C PRO A 338 -67.98 -35.50 -24.89
N LEU A 339 -68.34 -36.72 -24.50
CA LEU A 339 -69.70 -37.09 -24.10
C LEU A 339 -70.13 -36.40 -22.79
N LEU A 340 -69.17 -36.25 -21.86
CA LEU A 340 -69.34 -35.63 -20.55
C LEU A 340 -68.07 -34.82 -20.21
N TYR A 341 -68.26 -33.64 -19.62
CA TYR A 341 -67.16 -32.84 -19.10
C TYR A 341 -66.85 -33.22 -17.65
N LYS A 342 -65.57 -33.18 -17.27
CA LYS A 342 -65.10 -33.45 -15.91
C LYS A 342 -65.56 -32.32 -14.97
N GLY A 343 -66.08 -32.68 -13.80
CA GLY A 343 -66.39 -31.71 -12.73
C GLY A 343 -65.14 -31.20 -12.01
N GLU A 344 -65.30 -30.29 -11.05
CA GLU A 344 -64.19 -29.67 -10.29
C GLU A 344 -63.60 -30.56 -9.19
N MET A 345 -64.16 -31.75 -8.97
CA MET A 345 -63.71 -32.67 -7.93
C MET A 345 -62.31 -33.21 -8.26
N ILE A 346 -61.41 -33.17 -7.27
CA ILE A 346 -60.05 -33.68 -7.40
C ILE A 346 -60.10 -35.21 -7.23
N GLU A 347 -59.44 -35.94 -8.13
CA GLU A 347 -59.26 -37.39 -8.01
C GLU A 347 -58.16 -37.68 -6.98
N PHE A 348 -58.42 -38.59 -6.04
CA PHE A 348 -57.42 -39.09 -5.10
C PHE A 348 -56.40 -40.02 -5.77
N TYR A 349 -56.80 -40.68 -6.86
CA TYR A 349 -55.93 -41.51 -7.69
C TYR A 349 -56.35 -41.44 -9.16
N GLU A 350 -55.39 -41.66 -10.06
CA GLU A 350 -55.61 -41.55 -11.50
C GLU A 350 -56.77 -42.43 -11.98
N GLY A 351 -57.81 -41.79 -12.52
CA GLY A 351 -58.97 -42.47 -13.08
C GLY A 351 -60.08 -42.79 -12.08
N GLU A 352 -59.99 -42.34 -10.83
CA GLU A 352 -60.99 -42.61 -9.78
C GLU A 352 -62.42 -42.30 -10.23
N MET A 353 -62.70 -41.06 -10.63
CA MET A 353 -64.06 -40.65 -11.03
C MET A 353 -64.54 -41.39 -12.27
N ARG A 354 -63.62 -41.71 -13.19
CA ARG A 354 -63.94 -42.45 -14.41
C ARG A 354 -64.40 -43.86 -14.07
N ASP A 355 -63.65 -44.56 -13.23
CA ASP A 355 -63.99 -45.92 -12.82
C ASP A 355 -65.32 -45.94 -12.07
N ILE A 356 -65.54 -45.00 -11.13
CA ILE A 356 -66.80 -44.90 -10.37
C ILE A 356 -67.99 -44.71 -11.31
N LEU A 357 -67.83 -43.86 -12.31
CA LEU A 357 -68.88 -43.58 -13.29
C LEU A 357 -69.16 -44.80 -14.18
N LEU A 358 -68.13 -45.54 -14.59
CA LEU A 358 -68.31 -46.78 -15.37
C LEU A 358 -68.96 -47.89 -14.54
N ASP A 359 -68.59 -48.05 -13.26
CA ASP A 359 -69.25 -48.97 -12.30
C ASP A 359 -70.77 -48.66 -12.24
N GLN A 360 -71.14 -47.38 -12.08
CA GLN A 360 -72.56 -46.97 -12.03
C GLN A 360 -73.32 -47.23 -13.34
N LEU A 361 -72.65 -47.04 -14.50
CA LEU A 361 -73.24 -47.35 -15.79
C LEU A 361 -73.43 -48.87 -15.98
N SER A 362 -72.48 -49.68 -15.49
CA SER A 362 -72.57 -51.14 -15.50
C SER A 362 -73.71 -51.64 -14.62
N ASP A 363 -73.79 -51.17 -13.38
CA ASP A 363 -74.91 -51.47 -12.46
C ASP A 363 -76.27 -51.04 -13.05
N GLY A 364 -76.27 -49.91 -13.77
CA GLY A 364 -77.45 -49.40 -14.47
C GLY A 364 -77.88 -50.28 -15.63
N LEU A 365 -76.93 -50.88 -16.35
CA LEU A 365 -77.15 -51.81 -17.46
C LEU A 365 -77.76 -53.13 -16.96
N GLU A 366 -77.25 -53.70 -15.87
CA GLU A 366 -77.74 -54.97 -15.30
C GLU A 366 -79.22 -54.91 -14.87
N LYS A 367 -79.71 -53.72 -14.50
CA LYS A 367 -81.09 -53.50 -14.06
C LYS A 367 -82.08 -53.28 -15.22
N GLN A 368 -81.61 -53.19 -16.46
CA GLN A 368 -82.49 -52.96 -17.62
C GLN A 368 -83.09 -54.27 -18.15
N ASN A 369 -84.32 -54.19 -18.66
CA ASN A 369 -84.89 -55.26 -19.45
C ASN A 369 -84.15 -55.40 -20.79
N ALA A 370 -84.09 -56.63 -21.31
CA ALA A 370 -83.55 -56.90 -22.63
C ALA A 370 -84.30 -56.11 -23.72
N ASP A 371 -83.57 -55.75 -24.78
CA ASP A 371 -84.06 -55.08 -26.00
C ASP A 371 -84.65 -53.69 -25.78
N THR A 372 -84.08 -52.91 -24.84
CA THR A 372 -84.44 -51.50 -24.65
C THR A 372 -83.37 -50.55 -25.18
N ARG A 373 -83.80 -49.40 -25.70
CA ARG A 373 -82.87 -48.35 -26.18
C ARG A 373 -81.89 -47.87 -25.11
N ARG A 374 -82.32 -47.86 -23.83
CA ARG A 374 -81.46 -47.50 -22.70
C ARG A 374 -80.35 -48.53 -22.50
N GLN A 375 -80.66 -49.82 -22.61
CA GLN A 375 -79.68 -50.90 -22.56
C GLN A 375 -78.65 -50.77 -23.69
N GLU A 376 -79.08 -50.53 -24.93
CA GLU A 376 -78.18 -50.34 -26.08
C GLU A 376 -77.20 -49.16 -25.89
N ILE A 377 -77.70 -48.02 -25.41
CA ILE A 377 -76.88 -46.82 -25.16
C ILE A 377 -75.83 -47.10 -24.09
N LEU A 378 -76.23 -47.68 -22.95
CA LEU A 378 -75.32 -48.01 -21.86
C LEU A 378 -74.25 -49.00 -22.30
N LYS A 379 -74.63 -50.06 -23.03
CA LYS A 379 -73.70 -51.05 -23.59
C LYS A 379 -72.71 -50.41 -24.58
N SER A 380 -73.18 -49.55 -25.48
CA SER A 380 -72.33 -48.87 -26.46
C SER A 380 -71.29 -47.95 -25.79
N ILE A 381 -71.67 -47.24 -24.73
CA ILE A 381 -70.76 -46.38 -23.96
C ILE A 381 -69.70 -47.24 -23.26
N LEU A 382 -70.10 -48.33 -22.59
CA LEU A 382 -69.18 -49.24 -21.89
C LEU A 382 -68.20 -49.93 -22.87
N ASP A 383 -68.66 -50.36 -24.05
CA ASP A 383 -67.80 -51.00 -25.06
C ASP A 383 -66.68 -50.07 -25.55
N LYS A 384 -66.95 -48.77 -25.66
CA LYS A 384 -65.96 -47.74 -26.04
C LYS A 384 -65.08 -47.30 -24.87
N ASN A 385 -65.49 -47.56 -23.63
CA ASN A 385 -64.78 -47.17 -22.42
C ASN A 385 -64.37 -48.41 -21.63
N LYS A 386 -63.25 -49.03 -22.02
CA LYS A 386 -62.71 -50.20 -21.33
C LYS A 386 -62.57 -49.92 -19.83
N HIS A 387 -63.21 -50.76 -19.04
CA HIS A 387 -63.10 -50.75 -17.58
C HIS A 387 -61.68 -51.17 -17.18
N ALA A 388 -61.01 -50.37 -16.35
CA ALA A 388 -59.65 -50.68 -15.90
C ALA A 388 -59.62 -51.61 -14.68
N ASP A 389 -60.79 -52.02 -14.17
CA ASP A 389 -61.01 -52.85 -12.98
C ASP A 389 -60.31 -52.36 -11.70
N ARG A 390 -59.76 -51.13 -11.68
CA ARG A 390 -58.95 -50.63 -10.56
C ARG A 390 -59.81 -50.49 -9.30
N GLN A 391 -61.04 -50.03 -9.46
CA GLN A 391 -61.98 -49.90 -8.35
C GLN A 391 -62.40 -51.26 -7.78
N GLU A 392 -62.69 -52.25 -8.61
CA GLU A 392 -63.00 -53.61 -8.14
C GLU A 392 -61.78 -54.29 -7.51
N GLN A 393 -60.57 -54.06 -8.06
CA GLN A 393 -59.32 -54.48 -7.44
C GLN A 393 -59.10 -53.83 -6.08
N ARG A 394 -59.43 -52.54 -5.92
CA ARG A 394 -59.37 -51.81 -4.64
C ARG A 394 -60.39 -52.35 -3.64
N LYS A 395 -61.65 -52.58 -4.05
CA LYS A 395 -62.71 -53.22 -3.24
C LYS A 395 -62.28 -54.63 -2.78
N SER A 396 -61.69 -55.41 -3.68
CA SER A 396 -61.17 -56.76 -3.38
C SER A 396 -59.92 -56.73 -2.49
N ARG A 397 -59.04 -55.74 -2.67
CA ARG A 397 -57.85 -55.55 -1.82
C ARG A 397 -58.27 -55.19 -0.39
N ILE A 398 -59.16 -54.22 -0.20
CA ILE A 398 -59.58 -53.81 1.16
C ILE A 398 -60.35 -54.92 1.90
N LYS A 399 -61.20 -55.70 1.20
CA LYS A 399 -61.86 -56.90 1.75
C LYS A 399 -60.84 -57.94 2.22
N ARG A 400 -59.76 -58.15 1.46
CA ARG A 400 -58.68 -59.09 1.83
C ARG A 400 -57.87 -58.57 3.03
N LEU A 401 -57.49 -57.29 3.02
CA LEU A 401 -56.71 -56.67 4.09
C LEU A 401 -57.42 -56.77 5.45
N LEU A 402 -58.74 -56.60 5.46
CA LEU A 402 -59.52 -56.59 6.70
C LEU A 402 -60.10 -57.97 7.09
N LYS A 403 -59.89 -59.01 6.28
CA LYS A 403 -60.46 -60.35 6.56
C LYS A 403 -59.83 -60.95 7.82
N GLY A 404 -60.65 -61.26 8.82
CA GLY A 404 -60.18 -61.85 10.08
C GLY A 404 -59.45 -60.89 11.01
N TYR A 405 -59.59 -59.57 10.80
CA TYR A 405 -59.02 -58.54 11.66
C TYR A 405 -59.49 -58.68 13.13
N SER A 406 -58.53 -58.74 14.05
CA SER A 406 -58.77 -58.72 15.50
C SER A 406 -58.04 -57.57 16.21
N ASN A 407 -56.87 -57.13 15.71
CA ASN A 407 -56.10 -56.00 16.23
C ASN A 407 -55.27 -55.35 15.11
N LEU A 408 -54.86 -54.09 15.29
CA LEU A 408 -54.05 -53.37 14.31
C LEU A 408 -52.59 -53.81 14.37
N SER A 409 -52.22 -54.78 13.53
CA SER A 409 -50.83 -55.17 13.34
C SER A 409 -50.04 -54.11 12.58
N ALA A 410 -48.72 -54.11 12.73
CA ALA A 410 -47.85 -53.19 11.99
C ALA A 410 -47.97 -53.35 10.46
N SER A 411 -48.15 -54.60 9.99
CA SER A 411 -48.41 -54.89 8.57
C SER A 411 -49.73 -54.28 8.10
N LEU A 412 -50.82 -54.50 8.84
CA LEU A 412 -52.12 -53.97 8.45
C LEU A 412 -52.14 -52.44 8.46
N LYS A 413 -51.44 -51.81 9.40
CA LYS A 413 -51.28 -50.35 9.43
C LYS A 413 -50.58 -49.85 8.16
N HIS A 414 -49.48 -50.49 7.78
CA HIS A 414 -48.74 -50.14 6.55
C HIS A 414 -49.58 -50.34 5.30
N ASP A 415 -50.30 -51.46 5.19
CA ASP A 415 -51.18 -51.75 4.06
C ASP A 415 -52.33 -50.74 3.92
N LEU A 416 -52.88 -50.26 5.04
CA LEU A 416 -53.89 -49.20 5.07
C LEU A 416 -53.30 -47.84 4.65
N GLU A 417 -52.08 -47.53 5.09
CA GLU A 417 -51.35 -46.32 4.68
C GLU A 417 -51.05 -46.31 3.17
N GLU A 418 -50.59 -47.43 2.61
CA GLU A 418 -50.38 -47.60 1.17
C GLU A 418 -51.70 -47.50 0.38
N PHE A 419 -52.80 -47.94 0.98
CA PHE A 419 -54.14 -47.80 0.39
C PHE A 419 -54.63 -46.33 0.38
N GLY A 420 -54.01 -45.44 1.16
CA GLY A 420 -54.32 -44.02 1.24
C GLY A 420 -54.94 -43.57 2.57
N PHE A 421 -54.98 -44.42 3.61
CA PHE A 421 -55.49 -44.04 4.93
C PHE A 421 -54.41 -43.47 5.84
N SER A 422 -54.76 -42.44 6.60
CA SER A 422 -54.01 -42.05 7.79
C SER A 422 -54.68 -42.62 9.03
N VAL A 423 -53.89 -43.23 9.92
CA VAL A 423 -54.39 -43.91 11.12
C VAL A 423 -54.02 -43.11 12.38
N ALA A 424 -55.02 -42.53 13.04
CA ALA A 424 -54.86 -41.84 14.31
C ALA A 424 -55.50 -42.63 15.46
N SER A 425 -54.86 -42.69 16.63
CA SER A 425 -55.42 -43.37 17.81
C SER A 425 -56.34 -42.42 18.58
N GLU A 426 -57.61 -42.78 18.74
CA GLU A 426 -58.61 -41.98 19.46
C GLU A 426 -59.36 -42.84 20.49
N GLY A 427 -58.93 -42.78 21.75
CA GLY A 427 -59.54 -43.54 22.85
C GLY A 427 -59.48 -45.06 22.63
N LYS A 428 -60.65 -45.72 22.61
CA LYS A 428 -60.80 -47.17 22.37
C LYS A 428 -60.83 -47.56 20.88
N HIS A 429 -60.73 -46.58 19.98
CA HIS A 429 -60.80 -46.79 18.53
C HIS A 429 -59.60 -46.15 17.82
N TYR A 430 -59.41 -46.54 16.56
CA TYR A 430 -58.58 -45.88 15.57
C TYR A 430 -59.48 -45.09 14.62
N LYS A 431 -59.05 -43.89 14.27
CA LYS A 431 -59.65 -43.04 13.26
C LYS A 431 -58.88 -43.23 11.96
N LEU A 432 -59.56 -43.73 10.92
CA LEU A 432 -59.01 -43.90 9.58
C LEU A 432 -59.52 -42.74 8.71
N THR A 433 -58.62 -41.91 8.20
CA THR A 433 -58.96 -40.78 7.31
C THR A 433 -58.36 -41.00 5.93
N TYR A 434 -59.21 -41.10 4.90
CA TYR A 434 -58.81 -41.38 3.52
C TYR A 434 -58.22 -40.12 2.86
N PHE A 435 -57.01 -40.23 2.30
CA PHE A 435 -56.23 -39.14 1.69
C PHE A 435 -56.19 -37.84 2.50
N GLN A 436 -56.24 -37.98 3.84
CA GLN A 436 -56.28 -36.87 4.81
C GLN A 436 -57.51 -35.94 4.68
N ASP A 437 -58.54 -36.33 3.93
CA ASP A 437 -59.79 -35.57 3.84
C ASP A 437 -60.72 -35.93 5.01
N PRO A 438 -61.02 -34.98 5.93
CA PRO A 438 -61.84 -35.26 7.11
C PRO A 438 -63.24 -35.79 6.80
N ARG A 439 -63.79 -35.50 5.60
CA ARG A 439 -65.12 -35.97 5.17
C ARG A 439 -65.17 -37.49 5.02
N TYR A 440 -64.04 -38.12 4.70
CA TYR A 440 -63.91 -39.54 4.46
C TYR A 440 -63.22 -40.22 5.65
N THR A 441 -63.87 -40.16 6.81
CA THR A 441 -63.39 -40.75 8.07
C THR A 441 -64.24 -41.95 8.52
N ILE A 442 -63.59 -43.03 8.95
CA ILE A 442 -64.23 -44.21 9.55
C ILE A 442 -63.55 -44.60 10.87
N ILE A 443 -64.31 -45.19 11.79
CA ILE A 443 -63.84 -45.62 13.11
C ILE A 443 -63.59 -47.13 13.08
N MET A 444 -62.38 -47.54 13.47
CA MET A 444 -61.93 -48.94 13.55
C MET A 444 -61.66 -49.31 15.01
N ALA A 445 -62.23 -50.38 15.54
CA ALA A 445 -61.98 -50.78 16.93
C ALA A 445 -60.53 -51.22 17.16
N LYS A 446 -59.92 -50.87 18.32
CA LYS A 446 -58.53 -51.26 18.63
C LYS A 446 -58.32 -52.76 18.81
N SER A 447 -59.35 -53.43 19.34
CA SER A 447 -59.41 -54.88 19.50
C SER A 447 -60.83 -55.35 19.22
N CYS A 448 -61.01 -56.39 18.42
CA CYS A 448 -62.31 -56.99 18.17
C CYS A 448 -62.24 -58.52 18.30
N SER A 449 -63.20 -59.10 19.01
CA SER A 449 -63.36 -60.56 19.15
C SER A 449 -64.38 -61.14 18.17
N ASP A 450 -65.14 -60.30 17.46
CA ASP A 450 -66.12 -60.72 16.47
C ASP A 450 -65.44 -61.01 15.12
N THR A 451 -65.63 -62.24 14.64
CA THR A 451 -65.08 -62.70 13.36
C THR A 451 -65.66 -61.96 12.14
N ARG A 452 -66.79 -61.27 12.29
CA ARG A 452 -67.42 -60.46 11.23
C ARG A 452 -66.97 -59.00 11.21
N ALA A 453 -66.27 -58.53 12.25
CA ALA A 453 -65.93 -57.12 12.39
C ALA A 453 -65.13 -56.55 11.22
N GLY A 454 -64.14 -57.30 10.73
CA GLY A 454 -63.33 -56.91 9.57
C GLY A 454 -64.13 -56.83 8.26
N ASN A 455 -65.06 -57.76 8.04
CA ASN A 455 -65.93 -57.74 6.86
C ASN A 455 -66.90 -56.55 6.90
N ASN A 456 -67.43 -56.22 8.08
CA ASN A 456 -68.31 -55.07 8.27
C ASN A 456 -67.57 -53.74 8.03
N LEU A 457 -66.33 -53.62 8.54
CA LEU A 457 -65.49 -52.44 8.31
C LEU A 457 -65.12 -52.28 6.83
N ALA A 458 -64.77 -53.38 6.15
CA ALA A 458 -64.51 -53.37 4.71
C ALA A 458 -65.75 -52.93 3.91
N ALA A 459 -66.93 -53.42 4.27
CA ALA A 459 -68.18 -53.03 3.63
C ALA A 459 -68.50 -51.53 3.86
N GLU A 460 -68.19 -51.00 5.05
CA GLU A 460 -68.36 -49.58 5.35
C GLU A 460 -67.39 -48.70 4.55
N ILE A 461 -66.12 -49.09 4.45
CA ILE A 461 -65.10 -48.39 3.64
C ILE A 461 -65.52 -48.35 2.18
N ILE A 462 -65.94 -49.49 1.63
CA ILE A 462 -66.42 -49.56 0.25
C ILE A 462 -67.60 -48.59 0.11
N ARG A 463 -68.70 -48.80 0.83
CA ARG A 463 -69.89 -47.95 0.70
C ARG A 463 -69.63 -46.44 0.80
N LYS A 464 -68.68 -45.99 1.63
CA LYS A 464 -68.39 -44.56 1.82
C LYS A 464 -67.39 -43.96 0.83
N MET A 465 -66.54 -44.77 0.20
CA MET A 465 -65.34 -44.28 -0.50
C MET A 465 -65.04 -44.98 -1.84
N LEU A 466 -65.61 -46.17 -2.10
CA LEU A 466 -65.36 -47.01 -3.28
C LEU A 466 -66.66 -47.62 -3.81
#